data_AF-A0AAP8U722-F1
#
_entry.id   AF-A0AAP8U722-F1
#
_cell.length_a   1.000
_cell.length_b   1.000
_cell.length_c   1.000
_cell.angle_alpha   90.00
_cell.angle_beta   90.00
_cell.angle_gamma   90.00
#
_symmetry.space_group_name_H-M   'P 1'
#
loop_
_entity.id
_entity.type
_entity.pdbx_description
1 polymer ?
#
loop_
_entity_poly.entity_id
_entity_poly.type
_entity_poly.pdbx_seq_one_letter_code
_entity_poly.pdbx_strand_id
1 'polypeptide(L)'
;MEKMIKVARYRNTPYVVNYQFSNGNEKAYHWTGSTKSKTDIKEVPQQLVDYLLMSSQTFRDGELVIIDDSEEAKEALDNIVDKDNYASNTRQRQDIVALLKLNPTKLKTELKKVTADSEKRFILDVAKEENIDSATTRKILADWSEIPQDILFDDGESQE
;
A
#
# COMPACT_ATOMS: atom_id res chain seq x y z
N MET A 1 27.92 13.63 0.32
CA MET A 1 26.70 13.61 -0.51
C MET A 1 25.57 13.12 0.36
N GLU A 2 24.40 13.73 0.24
CA GLU A 2 23.20 13.21 0.87
C GLU A 2 22.81 11.91 0.14
N LYS A 3 22.65 10.81 0.88
CA LYS A 3 22.31 9.52 0.31
C LYS A 3 20.81 9.51 0.00
N MET A 4 20.43 8.97 -1.15
CA MET A 4 19.07 8.97 -1.66
C MET A 4 18.56 7.53 -1.72
N ILE A 5 17.31 7.32 -1.35
CA ILE A 5 16.63 6.02 -1.34
C ILE A 5 15.37 6.11 -2.20
N LYS A 6 15.15 5.12 -3.07
CA LYS A 6 13.91 4.99 -3.84
C LYS A 6 12.77 4.47 -2.99
N VAL A 7 11.70 5.26 -2.94
CA VAL A 7 10.49 4.96 -2.18
C VAL A 7 9.26 5.06 -3.08
N ALA A 8 8.46 4.00 -3.09
CA ALA A 8 7.26 3.86 -3.90
C ALA A 8 5.98 4.03 -3.08
N ARG A 9 4.93 4.51 -3.74
CA ARG A 9 3.56 4.52 -3.23
C ARG A 9 2.70 3.60 -4.07
N TYR A 10 2.48 2.35 -3.61
CA TYR A 10 1.69 1.37 -4.37
C TYR A 10 0.19 1.61 -4.36
N ARG A 11 -0.35 2.29 -3.35
CA ARG A 11 -1.80 2.44 -3.24
C ARG A 11 -2.32 3.58 -4.11
N ASN A 12 -3.60 3.54 -4.43
CA ASN A 12 -4.24 4.50 -5.33
C ASN A 12 -4.39 5.91 -4.74
N THR A 13 -4.29 6.06 -3.41
CA THR A 13 -4.46 7.34 -2.73
C THR A 13 -3.14 8.12 -2.59
N PRO A 14 -3.19 9.46 -2.68
CA PRO A 14 -2.01 10.29 -2.50
C PRO A 14 -1.48 10.18 -1.06
N TYR A 15 -0.18 10.43 -0.92
CA TYR A 15 0.50 10.47 0.37
C TYR A 15 1.42 11.69 0.41
N VAL A 16 1.33 12.46 1.49
CA VAL A 16 2.09 13.72 1.64
C VAL A 16 2.87 13.69 2.95
N VAL A 17 4.14 14.04 2.89
CA VAL A 17 5.01 14.18 4.05
C VAL A 17 5.59 15.58 4.06
N ASN A 18 5.32 16.33 5.13
CA ASN A 18 6.00 17.59 5.40
C ASN A 18 7.21 17.30 6.28
N TYR A 19 8.40 17.61 5.76
CA TYR A 19 9.66 17.37 6.47
C TYR A 19 10.40 18.68 6.69
N GLN A 20 10.72 18.94 7.96
CA GLN A 20 11.54 20.06 8.36
C GLN A 20 12.99 19.59 8.51
N PHE A 21 13.87 20.12 7.68
CA PHE A 21 15.29 19.89 7.76
C PHE A 21 15.89 20.62 8.97
N SER A 22 16.98 20.08 9.51
CA SER A 22 17.72 20.66 10.64
C SER A 22 18.28 22.05 10.37
N ASN A 23 18.41 22.46 9.11
CA ASN A 23 18.80 23.82 8.69
C ASN A 23 17.63 24.82 8.71
N GLY A 24 16.44 24.42 9.16
CA GLY A 24 15.25 25.26 9.23
C GLY A 24 14.42 25.30 7.94
N ASN A 25 14.87 24.67 6.85
CA ASN A 25 14.09 24.56 5.62
C ASN A 25 12.97 23.53 5.78
N GLU A 26 11.83 23.79 5.17
CA GLU A 26 10.73 22.83 5.08
C GLU A 26 10.56 22.38 3.63
N LYS A 27 10.29 21.09 3.43
CA LYS A 27 9.94 20.54 2.12
C LYS A 27 8.83 19.52 2.25
N ALA A 28 7.86 19.65 1.38
CA ALA A 28 6.76 18.71 1.26
C ALA A 28 7.03 17.70 0.12
N TYR A 29 7.01 16.42 0.46
CA TYR A 29 7.13 15.31 -0.47
C TYR A 29 5.74 14.76 -0.77
N HIS A 30 5.35 14.77 -2.04
CA HIS A 30 4.01 14.41 -2.49
C HIS A 30 4.07 13.21 -3.41
N TRP A 31 3.49 12.09 -3.00
CA TRP A 31 3.17 10.95 -3.87
C TRP A 31 1.72 11.06 -4.31
N THR A 32 1.46 10.91 -5.61
CA THR A 32 0.11 11.04 -6.17
C THR A 32 -0.74 9.80 -5.98
N GLY A 33 -0.14 8.69 -5.55
CA GLY A 33 -0.75 7.36 -5.63
C GLY A 33 -0.43 6.66 -6.94
N SER A 34 -0.66 5.35 -6.97
CA SER A 34 -0.52 4.50 -8.15
C SER A 34 -1.81 4.43 -8.95
N THR A 35 -1.67 4.06 -10.23
CA THR A 35 -2.77 3.72 -11.12
C THR A 35 -2.56 2.31 -11.66
N LYS A 36 -3.49 1.79 -12.47
CA LYS A 36 -3.35 0.48 -13.12
C LYS A 36 -2.04 0.33 -13.93
N SER A 37 -1.53 1.42 -14.50
CA SER A 37 -0.38 1.41 -15.41
C SER A 37 0.91 2.01 -14.82
N LYS A 38 0.83 2.71 -13.69
CA LYS A 38 1.97 3.47 -13.15
C LYS A 38 2.02 3.45 -11.64
N THR A 39 3.21 3.15 -11.12
CA THR A 39 3.57 3.36 -9.72
C THR A 39 4.27 4.69 -9.53
N ASP A 40 3.90 5.46 -8.52
CA ASP A 40 4.63 6.67 -8.16
C ASP A 40 5.86 6.31 -7.30
N ILE A 41 7.04 6.64 -7.80
CA ILE A 41 8.35 6.32 -7.21
C ILE A 41 9.14 7.62 -7.12
N LYS A 42 9.76 7.86 -5.95
CA LYS A 42 10.59 9.04 -5.72
C LYS A 42 11.89 8.66 -5.05
N GLU A 43 12.95 9.33 -5.47
CA GLU A 43 14.21 9.35 -4.73
C GLU A 43 14.10 10.40 -3.64
N VAL A 44 14.24 9.97 -2.39
CA VAL A 44 14.17 10.84 -1.21
C VAL A 44 15.43 10.69 -0.37
N PRO A 45 15.83 11.73 0.39
CA PRO A 45 16.97 11.62 1.28
C PRO A 45 16.80 10.52 2.32
N GLN A 46 17.87 9.82 2.67
CA GLN A 46 17.89 8.85 3.77
C GLN A 46 17.33 9.45 5.06
N GLN A 47 17.65 10.71 5.36
CA GLN A 47 17.13 11.41 6.56
C GLN A 47 15.60 11.46 6.61
N LEU A 48 14.92 11.54 5.45
CA LEU A 48 13.46 11.49 5.41
C LEU A 48 12.95 10.08 5.77
N VAL A 49 13.62 9.05 5.26
CA VAL A 49 13.28 7.65 5.56
C VAL A 49 13.47 7.37 7.05
N ASP A 50 14.60 7.77 7.62
CA ASP A 50 14.88 7.63 9.05
C ASP A 50 13.84 8.39 9.90
N TYR A 51 13.51 9.62 9.52
CA TYR A 51 12.47 10.39 10.18
C TYR A 51 11.12 9.66 10.15
N LEU A 52 10.71 9.11 9.01
CA LEU A 52 9.45 8.36 8.89
C LEU A 52 9.48 7.05 9.68
N LEU A 53 10.61 6.35 9.74
CA LEU A 53 10.77 5.17 10.59
C LEU A 53 10.63 5.50 12.07
N MET A 54 11.11 6.67 12.50
CA MET A 54 11.08 7.10 13.91
C MET A 54 9.77 7.76 14.33
N SER A 55 9.13 8.53 13.43
CA SER A 55 8.03 9.43 13.79
C SER A 55 6.65 8.90 13.44
N SER A 56 6.54 7.86 12.61
CA SER A 56 5.26 7.39 12.09
C SER A 56 5.23 5.88 11.88
N GLN A 57 4.07 5.39 11.41
CA GLN A 57 3.84 4.00 11.04
C GLN A 57 3.88 3.81 9.52
N THR A 58 4.42 4.79 8.78
CA THR A 58 4.37 4.89 7.31
C THR A 58 4.82 3.60 6.64
N PHE A 59 6.01 3.10 6.98
CA PHE A 59 6.51 1.89 6.36
C PHE A 59 5.74 0.68 6.87
N ARG A 60 5.60 0.51 8.19
CA ARG A 60 4.89 -0.62 8.81
C ARG A 60 3.50 -0.88 8.21
N ASP A 61 2.75 0.19 7.97
CA ASP A 61 1.39 0.09 7.45
C ASP A 61 1.37 -0.02 5.92
N GLY A 62 2.52 0.08 5.24
CA GLY A 62 2.67 0.02 3.79
C GLY A 62 2.26 1.30 3.06
N GLU A 63 2.26 2.45 3.77
CA GLU A 63 1.95 3.74 3.16
C GLU A 63 2.99 4.08 2.09
N LEU A 64 4.26 3.78 2.38
CA LEU A 64 5.36 3.87 1.45
C LEU A 64 6.18 2.57 1.51
N VAL A 65 6.82 2.22 0.39
CA VAL A 65 7.59 0.99 0.24
C VAL A 65 9.00 1.34 -0.22
N ILE A 66 10.01 0.84 0.50
CA ILE A 66 11.41 0.98 0.09
C ILE A 66 11.67 -0.03 -1.03
N ILE A 67 12.08 0.45 -2.21
CA ILE A 67 12.27 -0.36 -3.43
C ILE A 67 13.68 -0.21 -4.01
N ASP A 68 14.63 0.03 -3.11
CA ASP A 68 16.03 0.33 -3.39
C ASP A 68 16.92 -0.81 -2.87
N ASP A 69 18.03 -1.11 -3.54
CA ASP A 69 18.95 -2.20 -3.20
C ASP A 69 20.26 -1.71 -2.56
N SER A 70 20.39 -0.41 -2.35
CA SER A 70 21.51 0.21 -1.63
C SER A 70 21.63 -0.30 -0.19
N GLU A 71 22.83 -0.19 0.39
CA GLU A 71 23.08 -0.61 1.77
C GLU A 71 22.21 0.19 2.75
N GLU A 72 21.98 1.47 2.48
CA GLU A 72 21.13 2.35 3.28
C GLU A 72 19.67 1.89 3.27
N ALA A 73 19.18 1.40 2.13
CA ALA A 73 17.84 0.86 2.01
C ALA A 73 17.68 -0.44 2.81
N LYS A 74 18.71 -1.30 2.83
CA LYS A 74 18.73 -2.52 3.64
C LYS A 74 18.73 -2.20 5.13
N GLU A 75 19.58 -1.26 5.56
CA GLU A 75 19.59 -0.77 6.95
C GLU A 75 18.23 -0.20 7.36
N ALA A 76 17.60 0.61 6.49
CA ALA A 76 16.28 1.16 6.74
C ALA A 76 15.20 0.07 6.87
N LEU A 77 15.22 -0.95 5.99
CA LEU A 77 14.33 -2.11 6.07
C LEU A 77 14.55 -2.92 7.36
N ASP A 78 15.80 -3.03 7.81
CA ASP A 78 16.14 -3.72 9.06
C ASP A 78 15.65 -3.00 10.31
N ASN A 79 15.57 -1.68 10.25
CA ASN A 79 15.06 -0.83 11.33
C ASN A 79 13.53 -0.77 11.42
N ILE A 80 12.80 -1.40 10.50
CA ILE A 80 11.34 -1.52 10.61
C ILE A 80 11.01 -2.43 11.80
N VAL A 81 10.39 -1.85 12.83
CA VAL A 81 10.07 -2.52 14.11
C VAL A 81 9.19 -3.77 13.92
N ASP A 82 8.26 -3.72 12.97
CA ASP A 82 7.29 -4.79 12.72
C ASP A 82 7.29 -5.17 11.24
N LYS A 83 8.26 -6.02 10.90
CA LYS A 83 8.49 -6.52 9.53
C LYS A 83 7.36 -7.40 9.01
N ASP A 84 6.65 -8.10 9.91
CA ASP A 84 5.53 -8.96 9.54
C ASP A 84 4.33 -8.13 9.07
N ASN A 85 4.01 -7.03 9.79
CA ASN A 85 3.00 -6.08 9.32
C ASN A 85 3.45 -5.35 8.06
N TYR A 86 4.73 -4.97 7.94
CA TYR A 86 5.27 -4.40 6.70
C TYR A 86 4.99 -5.32 5.51
N ALA A 87 5.45 -6.56 5.56
CA ALA A 87 5.26 -7.53 4.49
C ALA A 87 3.77 -7.81 4.20
N SER A 88 2.93 -7.76 5.25
CA SER A 88 1.49 -7.98 5.12
C SER A 88 0.71 -6.79 4.56
N ASN A 89 1.33 -5.62 4.41
CA ASN A 89 0.66 -4.40 3.94
C ASN A 89 1.33 -3.72 2.73
N THR A 90 2.37 -4.33 2.13
CA THR A 90 3.13 -3.74 1.02
C THR A 90 2.94 -4.46 -0.30
N ARG A 91 1.76 -5.03 -0.58
CA ARG A 91 1.55 -5.79 -1.81
C ARG A 91 1.54 -4.87 -3.02
N GLN A 92 2.21 -5.30 -4.09
CA GLN A 92 2.02 -4.64 -5.37
C GLN A 92 0.69 -5.05 -5.96
N ARG A 93 0.17 -4.23 -6.88
CA ARG A 93 -1.06 -4.53 -7.62
C ARG A 93 -1.05 -5.93 -8.25
N GLN A 94 0.07 -6.34 -8.84
CA GLN A 94 0.19 -7.66 -9.46
C GLN A 94 0.05 -8.80 -8.44
N ASP A 95 0.61 -8.62 -7.24
CA ASP A 95 0.47 -9.58 -6.14
C ASP A 95 -0.98 -9.64 -5.63
N ILE A 96 -1.68 -8.50 -5.63
CA ILE A 96 -3.12 -8.46 -5.28
C ILE A 96 -3.94 -9.19 -6.35
N VAL A 97 -3.66 -8.98 -7.64
CA VAL A 97 -4.32 -9.72 -8.72
C VAL A 97 -4.11 -11.23 -8.58
N ALA A 98 -2.90 -11.65 -8.22
CA ALA A 98 -2.59 -13.05 -7.97
C ALA A 98 -3.29 -13.58 -6.70
N LEU A 99 -3.30 -12.80 -5.62
CA LEU A 99 -4.00 -13.07 -4.37
C LEU A 99 -5.48 -13.36 -4.62
N LEU A 100 -6.15 -12.51 -5.40
CA LEU A 100 -7.58 -12.60 -5.71
C LEU A 100 -7.97 -13.84 -6.53
N LYS A 101 -6.99 -14.49 -7.18
CA LYS A 101 -7.15 -15.73 -7.95
C LYS A 101 -6.87 -16.99 -7.13
N LEU A 102 -6.46 -16.86 -5.86
CA LEU A 102 -6.27 -18.01 -4.97
C LEU A 102 -7.61 -18.70 -4.69
N ASN A 103 -7.53 -19.96 -4.28
CA ASN A 103 -8.72 -20.67 -3.81
C ASN A 103 -9.30 -19.99 -2.54
N PRO A 104 -10.61 -20.14 -2.29
CA PRO A 104 -11.33 -19.48 -1.19
C PRO A 104 -10.68 -19.59 0.19
N THR A 105 -10.17 -20.77 0.55
CA THR A 105 -9.56 -21.01 1.86
C THR A 105 -8.25 -20.24 2.00
N LYS A 106 -7.38 -20.31 0.98
CA LYS A 106 -6.10 -19.57 0.99
C LYS A 106 -6.33 -18.06 0.95
N LEU A 107 -7.26 -17.59 0.13
CA LEU A 107 -7.61 -16.16 0.05
C LEU A 107 -8.01 -15.63 1.43
N LYS A 108 -8.93 -16.30 2.13
CA LYS A 108 -9.35 -15.89 3.49
C LYS A 108 -8.17 -15.84 4.47
N THR A 109 -7.25 -16.80 4.40
CA THR A 109 -6.07 -16.82 5.27
C THR A 109 -5.14 -15.64 4.99
N GLU A 110 -4.89 -15.32 3.71
CA GLU A 110 -4.03 -14.19 3.35
C GLU A 110 -4.66 -12.84 3.70
N LEU A 111 -5.97 -12.67 3.47
CA LEU A 111 -6.69 -11.44 3.82
C LEU A 111 -6.67 -11.14 5.33
N LYS A 112 -6.64 -12.17 6.19
CA LYS A 112 -6.52 -12.01 7.65
C LYS A 112 -5.19 -11.43 8.11
N LYS A 113 -4.15 -11.49 7.28
CA LYS A 113 -2.83 -10.93 7.61
C LYS A 113 -2.78 -9.42 7.39
N VAL A 114 -3.68 -8.88 6.57
CA VAL A 114 -3.73 -7.45 6.27
C VAL A 114 -4.23 -6.71 7.50
N THR A 115 -3.39 -5.82 8.03
CA THR A 115 -3.68 -5.07 9.25
C THR A 115 -3.98 -3.61 8.99
N ALA A 116 -3.43 -3.03 7.92
CA ALA A 116 -3.64 -1.63 7.56
C ALA A 116 -4.95 -1.45 6.77
N ASP A 117 -5.84 -0.57 7.24
CA ASP A 117 -7.11 -0.28 6.56
C ASP A 117 -6.93 0.28 5.15
N SER A 118 -5.84 1.01 4.94
CA SER A 118 -5.49 1.57 3.64
C SER A 118 -5.00 0.52 2.65
N GLU A 119 -4.35 -0.56 3.10
CA GLU A 119 -4.10 -1.77 2.28
C GLU A 119 -5.40 -2.51 2.00
N LYS A 120 -6.30 -2.64 2.99
CA LYS A 120 -7.62 -3.25 2.76
C LYS A 120 -8.38 -2.55 1.64
N ARG A 121 -8.46 -1.22 1.71
CA ARG A 121 -9.09 -0.39 0.66
C ARG A 121 -8.41 -0.60 -0.69
N PHE A 122 -7.08 -0.63 -0.74
CA PHE A 122 -6.36 -0.85 -1.98
C PHE A 122 -6.66 -2.22 -2.61
N ILE A 123 -6.75 -3.29 -1.81
CA ILE A 123 -7.15 -4.61 -2.30
C ILE A 123 -8.56 -4.59 -2.90
N LEU A 124 -9.50 -3.89 -2.25
CA LEU A 124 -10.86 -3.75 -2.74
C LEU A 124 -10.91 -2.93 -4.04
N ASP A 125 -10.17 -1.83 -4.13
CA ASP A 125 -10.09 -1.01 -5.34
C ASP A 125 -9.54 -1.82 -6.52
N VAL A 126 -8.46 -2.58 -6.31
CA VAL A 126 -7.91 -3.47 -7.34
C VAL A 126 -8.94 -4.54 -7.73
N ALA A 127 -9.67 -5.11 -6.77
CA ALA A 127 -10.70 -6.10 -7.07
C ALA A 127 -11.84 -5.54 -7.93
N LYS A 128 -12.24 -4.29 -7.73
CA LYS A 128 -13.22 -3.59 -8.57
C LYS A 128 -12.66 -3.32 -9.97
N GLU A 129 -11.46 -2.74 -10.05
CA GLU A 129 -10.82 -2.39 -11.32
C GLU A 129 -10.50 -3.60 -12.22
N GLU A 130 -10.33 -4.78 -11.63
CA GLU A 130 -10.05 -6.02 -12.36
C GLU A 130 -11.32 -6.81 -12.72
N ASN A 131 -12.51 -6.31 -12.37
CA ASN A 131 -13.80 -6.93 -12.66
C ASN A 131 -13.84 -8.42 -12.26
N ILE A 132 -13.61 -8.72 -10.98
CA ILE A 132 -13.59 -10.10 -10.47
C ILE A 132 -14.93 -10.80 -10.79
N ASP A 133 -14.96 -11.78 -11.70
CA ASP A 133 -16.19 -12.49 -12.09
C ASP A 133 -16.68 -13.51 -11.03
N SER A 134 -15.80 -13.94 -10.14
CA SER A 134 -16.08 -15.00 -9.16
C SER A 134 -17.02 -14.49 -8.06
N ALA A 135 -18.28 -14.93 -8.07
CA ALA A 135 -19.26 -14.66 -7.01
C ALA A 135 -18.74 -15.08 -5.63
N THR A 136 -18.01 -16.19 -5.54
CA THR A 136 -17.38 -16.66 -4.30
C THR A 136 -16.34 -15.67 -3.80
N THR A 137 -15.49 -15.13 -4.68
CA THR A 137 -14.47 -14.15 -4.31
C THR A 137 -15.11 -12.83 -3.88
N ARG A 138 -16.14 -12.36 -4.60
CA ARG A 138 -16.91 -11.16 -4.23
C ARG A 138 -17.50 -11.28 -2.82
N LYS A 139 -18.12 -12.42 -2.51
CA LYS A 139 -18.67 -12.68 -1.17
C LYS A 139 -17.59 -12.68 -0.09
N ILE A 140 -16.43 -13.28 -0.35
CA ILE A 140 -15.31 -13.30 0.60
C ILE A 140 -14.82 -11.88 0.90
N LEU A 141 -14.70 -11.04 -0.13
CA LEU A 141 -14.27 -9.65 0.02
C LEU A 141 -15.32 -8.80 0.76
N ALA A 142 -16.60 -9.01 0.47
CA ALA A 142 -17.70 -8.37 1.19
C ALA A 142 -17.70 -8.75 2.68
N ASP A 143 -17.67 -10.05 2.99
CA ASP A 143 -17.62 -10.55 4.37
C ASP A 143 -16.38 -10.04 5.12
N TRP A 144 -15.24 -9.95 4.44
CA TRP A 144 -13.97 -9.50 5.04
C TRP A 144 -13.89 -7.99 5.25
N SER A 145 -14.48 -7.21 4.36
CA SER A 145 -14.53 -5.74 4.45
C SER A 145 -15.68 -5.22 5.30
N GLU A 146 -16.61 -6.11 5.69
CA GLU A 146 -17.87 -5.77 6.36
C GLU A 146 -18.75 -4.82 5.52
N ILE A 147 -18.53 -4.76 4.20
CA ILE A 147 -19.31 -3.98 3.25
C ILE A 147 -20.22 -4.95 2.49
N PRO A 148 -21.54 -4.68 2.41
CA PRO A 148 -22.46 -5.49 1.62
C PRO A 148 -21.98 -5.68 0.18
N GLN A 149 -22.13 -6.90 -0.36
CA GLN A 149 -21.58 -7.26 -1.68
C GLN A 149 -22.16 -6.42 -2.82
N ASP A 150 -23.45 -6.11 -2.73
CA ASP A 150 -24.17 -5.22 -3.63
C ASP A 150 -23.55 -3.81 -3.60
N ILE A 151 -23.31 -3.22 -2.44
CA ILE A 151 -22.66 -1.89 -2.32
C ILE A 151 -21.21 -1.93 -2.79
N LEU A 152 -20.49 -3.02 -2.49
CA LEU A 152 -19.07 -3.13 -2.80
C LEU A 152 -18.81 -3.24 -4.31
N PHE A 153 -19.66 -3.96 -5.04
CA PHE A 153 -19.54 -4.21 -6.48
C PHE A 153 -20.72 -3.62 -7.27
N ASP A 154 -21.37 -2.59 -6.74
CA ASP A 154 -22.33 -1.82 -7.52
C ASP A 154 -21.56 -1.06 -8.60
N ASP A 155 -21.87 -1.35 -9.85
CA ASP A 155 -21.29 -0.65 -11.00
C ASP A 155 -21.95 0.72 -11.23
N GLY A 156 -22.92 1.12 -10.38
CA GLY A 156 -23.62 2.40 -10.49
C GLY A 156 -24.60 2.45 -11.66
N GLU A 157 -24.89 1.33 -12.34
CA GLU A 157 -25.97 1.24 -13.31
C GLU A 157 -27.31 1.01 -12.59
N SER A 158 -27.76 2.05 -11.90
CA SER A 158 -29.15 2.21 -11.51
C SER A 158 -29.44 3.72 -11.39
N GLN A 159 -30.16 4.24 -12.39
CA GLN A 159 -30.62 5.63 -12.64
C GLN A 159 -29.66 6.38 -13.60
N GLU A 160 -29.97 6.62 -14.89
CA GLU A 160 -31.25 6.80 -15.63
C GLU A 160 -31.28 6.06 -16.97
#